data_AF-A0A015JDA7-F1
#
_entry.id   AF-A0A015JDA7-F1
#
_cell.length_a   1.000
_cell.length_b   1.000
_cell.length_c   1.000
_cell.angle_alpha   90.00
_cell.angle_beta   90.00
_cell.angle_gamma   90.00
#
_symmetry.space_group_name_H-M   'P 1'
#
loop_
_entity.id
_entity.type
_entity.pdbx_description
1 polymer ?
#
loop_
_entity_poly.entity_id
_entity_poly.type
_entity_poly.pdbx_seq_one_letter_code
_entity_poly.pdbx_strand_id
1 'polypeptide(L)'
;MSASTTIEPSVEEVEGYNTDALITVLNGKNFGLNENEIQIIHEQGIDGASFLMLNKKRFKECNIRIGPRAKLVNWINNLNNQRQGDFPNLNSLKDVVEEIVRGLDFKMEQGFNKIRHAIEKAIYSPGTDLTETEKGKTVMDKGTHIVFPLKWTTSSKRSGNGRFTNSPNRNADPKEEEVQQYFINECKELDKTPNIKNKLIVVDKHSSPSLGT
;
A
#
# COMPACT_ATOMS: atom_id res chain seq x y z
N MET A 1 30.68 49.44 -23.67
CA MET A 1 30.33 48.32 -22.79
C MET A 1 30.18 47.10 -23.67
N SER A 2 31.11 46.16 -23.61
CA SER A 2 31.10 44.98 -24.47
C SER A 2 30.09 43.98 -23.92
N ALA A 3 29.03 43.71 -24.67
CA ALA A 3 28.18 42.56 -24.41
C ALA A 3 29.00 41.31 -24.74
N SER A 4 29.51 40.62 -23.72
CA SER A 4 30.01 39.26 -23.89
C SER A 4 28.82 38.39 -24.21
N THR A 5 28.65 38.06 -25.48
CA THR A 5 27.74 37.00 -25.93
C THR A 5 28.28 35.69 -25.34
N THR A 6 27.80 35.30 -24.17
CA THR A 6 28.12 34.00 -23.58
C THR A 6 27.41 32.95 -24.44
N ILE A 7 28.12 32.42 -25.43
CA ILE A 7 27.65 31.30 -26.24
C ILE A 7 27.37 30.15 -25.26
N GLU A 8 26.15 29.60 -25.30
CA GLU A 8 25.84 28.37 -24.56
C GLU A 8 26.70 27.24 -25.13
N PRO A 9 27.50 26.54 -24.29
CA PRO A 9 28.34 25.47 -24.78
C PRO A 9 27.50 24.32 -25.31
N SER A 10 28.05 23.57 -26.26
CA SER A 10 27.40 22.34 -26.71
C SER A 10 27.60 21.23 -25.68
N VAL A 11 26.76 20.20 -25.71
CA VAL A 11 26.91 19.03 -24.83
C VAL A 11 28.19 18.24 -25.13
N GLU A 12 28.65 18.18 -26.37
CA GLU A 12 29.97 17.62 -26.74
C GLU A 12 31.11 18.44 -26.15
N GLU A 13 30.98 19.77 -26.13
CA GLU A 13 31.96 20.65 -25.52
C GLU A 13 32.02 20.42 -24.00
N VAL A 14 30.86 20.40 -23.34
CA VAL A 14 30.78 20.16 -21.89
C VAL A 14 31.32 18.78 -21.52
N GLU A 15 31.03 17.74 -22.31
CA GLU A 15 31.54 16.38 -22.06
C GLU A 15 33.08 16.32 -22.05
N GLY A 16 33.75 17.19 -22.82
CA GLY A 16 35.21 17.29 -22.90
C GLY A 16 35.88 18.09 -21.78
N TYR A 17 35.13 18.73 -20.89
CA TYR A 17 35.71 19.53 -19.81
C TYR A 17 36.33 18.65 -18.72
N ASN A 18 37.53 19.03 -18.28
CA ASN A 18 38.03 18.61 -16.98
C ASN A 18 37.32 19.39 -15.84
N THR A 19 37.57 18.99 -14.60
CA THR A 19 36.92 19.59 -13.41
C THR A 19 37.08 21.11 -13.35
N ASP A 20 38.28 21.65 -13.63
CA ASP A 20 38.56 23.09 -13.56
C ASP A 20 37.85 23.89 -14.66
N ALA A 21 37.81 23.35 -15.88
CA ALA A 21 37.09 23.94 -17.01
C ALA A 21 35.57 23.97 -16.72
N LEU A 22 35.03 22.87 -16.17
CA LEU A 22 33.63 22.82 -15.76
C LEU A 22 33.31 23.89 -14.70
N ILE A 23 34.13 24.00 -13.65
CA ILE A 23 33.95 25.01 -12.59
C ILE A 23 33.98 26.43 -13.16
N THR A 24 34.86 26.70 -14.12
CA THR A 24 34.93 28.01 -14.80
C THR A 24 33.59 28.36 -15.46
N VAL A 25 32.98 27.40 -16.16
CA VAL A 25 31.66 27.60 -16.79
C VAL A 25 30.55 27.77 -15.75
N LEU A 26 30.55 26.96 -14.68
CA LEU A 26 29.56 27.04 -13.61
C LEU A 26 29.57 28.40 -12.91
N ASN A 27 30.75 28.95 -12.65
CA ASN A 27 30.94 30.29 -12.08
C ASN A 27 30.48 31.38 -13.06
N GLY A 28 30.78 31.23 -14.35
CA GLY A 28 30.36 32.18 -15.39
C GLY A 28 28.84 32.26 -15.60
N LYS A 29 28.11 31.15 -15.44
CA LYS A 29 26.65 31.08 -15.63
C LYS A 29 25.83 31.47 -14.40
N ASN A 30 26.46 31.71 -13.25
CA ASN A 30 25.80 32.12 -12.00
C ASN A 30 24.58 31.26 -11.60
N PHE A 31 24.82 29.96 -11.39
CA PHE A 31 23.79 29.06 -10.85
C PHE A 31 23.45 29.33 -9.37
N GLY A 32 24.12 30.29 -8.72
CA GLY A 32 23.94 30.62 -7.30
C GLY A 32 24.60 29.63 -6.35
N LEU A 33 25.59 28.87 -6.85
CA LEU A 33 26.47 28.04 -6.04
C LEU A 33 27.35 28.95 -5.18
N ASN A 34 27.55 28.56 -3.91
CA ASN A 34 28.55 29.19 -3.06
C ASN A 34 29.92 28.49 -3.23
N GLU A 35 30.95 29.08 -2.62
CA GLU A 35 32.32 28.55 -2.69
C GLU A 35 32.42 27.10 -2.19
N ASN A 36 31.72 26.74 -1.11
CA ASN A 36 31.71 25.36 -0.60
C ASN A 36 31.08 24.38 -1.60
N GLU A 37 30.01 24.76 -2.27
CA GLU A 37 29.34 23.95 -3.29
C GLU A 37 30.23 23.76 -4.52
N ILE A 38 31.01 24.78 -4.91
CA ILE A 38 32.03 24.66 -5.97
C ILE A 38 33.19 23.76 -5.52
N GLN A 39 33.65 23.92 -4.28
CA GLN A 39 34.72 23.10 -3.71
C GLN A 39 34.32 21.61 -3.68
N ILE A 40 33.06 21.29 -3.37
CA ILE A 40 32.56 19.91 -3.42
C ILE A 40 32.66 19.33 -4.84
N ILE A 41 32.37 20.12 -5.87
CA ILE A 41 32.50 19.68 -7.27
C ILE A 41 33.97 19.37 -7.60
N HIS A 42 34.88 20.23 -7.15
CA HIS A 42 36.31 20.04 -7.31
C HIS A 42 36.84 18.79 -6.57
N GLU A 43 36.53 18.66 -5.28
CA GLU A 43 37.01 17.56 -4.41
C GLU A 43 36.46 16.19 -4.81
N GLN A 44 35.25 16.15 -5.36
CA GLN A 44 34.68 14.92 -5.90
C GLN A 44 35.20 14.57 -7.31
N GLY A 45 36.03 15.42 -7.92
CA GLY A 45 36.58 15.20 -9.24
C GLY A 45 35.50 15.13 -10.32
N ILE A 46 34.44 15.94 -10.20
CA ILE A 46 33.34 15.95 -11.16
C ILE A 46 33.81 16.67 -12.42
N ASP A 47 34.21 15.90 -13.41
CA ASP A 47 34.48 16.36 -14.77
C ASP A 47 33.19 16.56 -15.58
N GLY A 48 33.34 17.07 -16.80
CA GLY A 48 32.23 17.38 -17.69
C GLY A 48 31.35 16.18 -18.04
N ALA A 49 31.96 15.05 -18.38
CA ALA A 49 31.24 13.80 -18.66
C ALA A 49 30.45 13.31 -17.43
N SER A 50 31.07 13.27 -16.25
CA SER A 50 30.42 12.88 -15.00
C SER A 50 29.28 13.83 -14.64
N PHE A 51 29.48 15.14 -14.85
CA PHE A 51 28.49 16.18 -14.60
C PHE A 51 27.20 15.96 -15.40
N LEU A 52 27.30 15.62 -16.69
CA LEU A 52 26.15 15.36 -17.56
C LEU A 52 25.30 14.16 -17.11
N MET A 53 25.85 13.26 -16.29
CA MET A 53 25.15 12.11 -15.71
C MET A 53 24.50 12.40 -14.35
N LEU A 54 24.77 13.56 -13.75
CA LEU A 54 24.22 13.92 -12.44
C LEU A 54 22.73 14.23 -12.54
N ASN A 55 22.03 13.95 -11.43
CA ASN A 55 20.60 14.21 -11.29
C ASN A 55 20.30 14.84 -9.93
N LYS A 56 19.03 15.20 -9.72
CA LYS A 56 18.57 15.84 -8.48
C LYS A 56 18.94 15.04 -7.21
N LYS A 57 18.97 13.71 -7.27
CA LYS A 57 19.35 12.87 -6.13
C LYS A 57 20.86 12.95 -5.87
N ARG A 58 21.69 12.79 -6.90
CA ARG A 58 23.16 12.85 -6.78
C ARG A 58 23.64 14.22 -6.28
N PHE A 59 23.08 15.31 -6.79
CA PHE A 59 23.40 16.65 -6.27
C PHE A 59 22.97 16.84 -4.80
N LYS A 60 21.89 16.18 -4.35
CA LYS A 60 21.52 16.18 -2.93
C LYS A 60 22.53 15.41 -2.08
N GLU A 61 23.04 14.28 -2.58
CA GLU A 61 24.11 13.51 -1.92
C GLU A 61 25.41 14.32 -1.83
N CYS A 62 25.68 15.18 -2.83
CA CYS A 62 26.77 16.17 -2.80
C CYS A 62 26.46 17.41 -1.93
N ASN A 63 25.40 17.38 -1.12
CA ASN A 63 24.99 18.48 -0.25
C ASN A 63 24.74 19.83 -0.96
N ILE A 64 24.42 19.82 -2.26
CA ILE A 64 24.06 21.03 -3.02
C ILE A 64 22.64 21.47 -2.66
N ARG A 65 22.47 22.75 -2.36
CA ARG A 65 21.19 23.35 -1.95
C ARG A 65 20.14 23.24 -3.05
N ILE A 66 18.88 23.24 -2.64
CA ILE A 66 17.74 22.98 -3.54
C ILE A 66 17.64 23.94 -4.72
N GLY A 67 17.93 25.24 -4.52
CA GLY A 67 17.86 26.26 -5.56
C GLY A 67 18.90 26.05 -6.67
N PRO A 68 20.21 26.12 -6.37
CA PRO A 68 21.27 25.86 -7.35
C PRO A 68 21.12 24.50 -8.01
N ARG A 69 20.80 23.45 -7.22
CA ARG A 69 20.55 22.11 -7.73
C ARG A 69 19.47 22.05 -8.80
N ALA A 70 18.35 22.77 -8.62
CA ALA A 70 17.28 22.77 -9.61
C ALA A 70 17.74 23.40 -10.93
N LYS A 71 18.53 24.47 -10.87
CA LYS A 71 19.09 25.12 -12.06
C LYS A 71 20.10 24.23 -12.78
N LEU A 72 20.99 23.55 -12.05
CA LEU A 72 21.96 22.61 -12.62
C LEU A 72 21.28 21.46 -13.36
N VAL A 73 20.26 20.84 -12.75
CA VAL A 73 19.49 19.76 -13.40
C VAL A 73 18.80 20.25 -14.66
N ASN A 74 18.22 21.45 -14.63
CA ASN A 74 17.60 22.04 -15.81
C ASN A 74 18.62 22.28 -16.93
N TRP A 75 19.82 22.75 -16.58
CA TRP A 75 20.89 22.98 -17.55
C TRP A 75 21.40 21.67 -18.17
N ILE A 76 21.64 20.63 -17.36
CA ILE A 76 22.00 19.29 -17.85
C ILE A 76 20.95 18.75 -18.81
N ASN A 77 19.67 18.88 -18.49
CA ASN A 77 18.60 18.44 -19.39
C ASN A 77 18.62 19.20 -20.71
N ASN A 78 18.83 20.53 -20.68
CA ASN A 78 18.95 21.33 -21.89
C ASN A 78 20.16 20.92 -22.75
N LEU A 79 21.31 20.64 -22.13
CA LEU A 79 22.50 20.14 -22.82
C LEU A 79 22.22 18.77 -23.44
N ASN A 80 21.71 17.81 -22.67
CA ASN A 80 21.43 16.47 -23.16
C ASN A 80 20.37 16.44 -24.28
N ASN A 81 19.44 17.39 -24.29
CA ASN A 81 18.48 17.55 -25.38
C ASN A 81 19.12 18.03 -26.69
N GLN A 82 20.33 18.62 -26.68
CA GLN A 82 21.04 18.98 -27.91
C GLN A 82 21.44 17.73 -28.74
N ARG A 83 21.67 16.59 -28.09
CA ARG A 83 21.94 15.29 -28.75
C ARG A 83 20.71 14.69 -29.41
N GLN A 84 19.51 15.04 -28.95
CA GLN A 84 18.26 14.56 -29.50
C GLN A 84 17.80 15.52 -30.61
N GLY A 85 18.20 15.25 -31.85
CA GLY A 85 17.41 15.76 -32.99
C GLY A 85 15.99 15.21 -32.89
N ASP A 86 14.96 16.05 -33.15
CA ASP A 86 13.50 15.82 -33.30
C ASP A 86 12.78 14.66 -32.58
N PHE A 87 13.41 14.00 -31.61
CA PHE A 87 12.80 12.95 -30.80
C PHE A 87 12.02 13.58 -29.65
N PRO A 88 10.85 13.02 -29.29
CA PRO A 88 9.98 13.58 -28.28
C PRO A 88 10.69 13.67 -26.93
N ASN A 89 10.66 14.87 -26.36
CA ASN A 89 11.23 15.29 -25.08
C ASN A 89 11.08 14.23 -23.98
N LEU A 90 12.10 14.05 -23.14
CA LEU A 90 12.07 13.19 -21.95
C LEU A 90 10.87 13.46 -21.03
N ASN A 91 10.39 14.71 -20.96
CA ASN A 91 9.16 15.08 -20.27
C ASN A 91 7.92 14.49 -20.96
N SER A 92 7.86 14.49 -22.28
CA SER A 92 6.79 13.84 -23.05
C SER A 92 6.81 12.32 -22.85
N LEU A 93 7.99 11.70 -22.77
CA LEU A 93 8.11 10.28 -22.42
C LEU A 93 7.65 10.02 -20.97
N LYS A 94 8.00 10.91 -20.04
CA LYS A 94 7.56 10.83 -18.64
C LYS A 94 6.04 10.91 -18.52
N ASP A 95 5.40 11.80 -19.27
CA ASP A 95 3.95 11.96 -19.29
C ASP A 95 3.26 10.70 -19.84
N VAL A 96 3.79 10.11 -20.92
CA VAL A 96 3.29 8.83 -21.48
C VAL A 96 3.42 7.69 -20.46
N VAL A 97 4.55 7.61 -19.75
CA VAL A 97 4.75 6.59 -18.71
C VAL A 97 3.78 6.81 -17.54
N GLU A 98 3.59 8.05 -17.09
CA GLU A 98 2.62 8.38 -16.03
C GLU A 98 1.19 8.03 -16.45
N GLU A 99 0.81 8.30 -17.70
CA GLU A 99 -0.49 7.94 -18.24
C GLU A 99 -0.71 6.42 -18.25
N ILE A 100 0.29 5.64 -18.70
CA ILE A 100 0.25 4.18 -18.69
C ILE A 100 0.08 3.66 -17.25
N VAL A 101 0.87 4.19 -16.30
CA VAL A 101 0.79 3.79 -14.89
C VAL A 101 -0.59 4.09 -14.30
N ARG A 102 -1.13 5.29 -14.53
CA ARG A 102 -2.48 5.68 -14.08
C ARG A 102 -3.57 4.80 -14.70
N GLY A 103 -3.43 4.47 -15.98
CA GLY A 103 -4.36 3.58 -16.68
C GLY A 103 -4.36 2.15 -16.12
N LEU A 104 -3.19 1.63 -15.72
CA LEU A 104 -3.08 0.33 -15.07
C LEU A 104 -3.73 0.33 -13.68
N ASP A 105 -3.46 1.34 -12.86
CA ASP A 105 -4.01 1.48 -11.51
C ASP A 105 -5.55 1.55 -11.55
N PHE A 106 -6.10 2.37 -12.44
CA PHE A 106 -7.55 2.47 -12.65
C PHE A 106 -8.18 1.14 -13.06
N LYS A 107 -7.56 0.40 -13.99
CA LYS A 107 -8.08 -0.91 -14.43
C LYS A 107 -8.05 -1.95 -13.31
N MET A 108 -7.00 -1.96 -12.47
CA MET A 108 -6.93 -2.83 -11.30
C MET A 108 -8.04 -2.49 -10.30
N GLU A 109 -8.24 -1.22 -9.99
CA GLU A 109 -9.29 -0.78 -9.06
C GLU A 109 -10.69 -1.16 -9.56
N GLN A 110 -10.96 -1.01 -10.86
CA GLN A 110 -12.21 -1.47 -11.49
C GLN A 110 -12.38 -2.99 -11.36
N GLY A 111 -11.30 -3.76 -11.56
CA GLY A 111 -11.30 -5.21 -11.38
C GLY A 111 -11.64 -5.62 -9.95
N PHE A 112 -10.98 -5.01 -8.95
CA PHE A 112 -11.23 -5.28 -7.54
C PHE A 112 -12.64 -4.91 -7.11
N ASN A 113 -13.19 -3.79 -7.59
CA ASN A 113 -14.55 -3.39 -7.28
C ASN A 113 -15.60 -4.37 -7.84
N LYS A 114 -15.40 -4.91 -9.05
CA LYS A 114 -16.27 -5.96 -9.61
C LYS A 114 -16.21 -7.24 -8.77
N ILE A 115 -15.02 -7.66 -8.38
CA ILE A 115 -14.83 -8.84 -7.52
C ILE A 115 -15.50 -8.63 -6.16
N ARG A 116 -15.28 -7.47 -5.53
CA ARG A 116 -15.92 -7.10 -4.27
C ARG A 116 -17.44 -7.17 -4.39
N HIS A 117 -18.01 -6.59 -5.45
CA HIS A 117 -19.46 -6.62 -5.67
C HIS A 117 -19.99 -8.04 -5.90
N ALA A 118 -19.26 -8.88 -6.65
CA ALA A 118 -19.61 -10.29 -6.84
C ALA A 118 -19.58 -11.08 -5.52
N ILE A 119 -18.57 -10.85 -4.68
CA ILE A 119 -18.45 -11.45 -3.35
C ILE A 119 -19.56 -10.95 -2.42
N GLU A 120 -19.82 -9.64 -2.38
CA GLU A 120 -20.91 -9.07 -1.59
C GLU A 120 -22.26 -9.64 -2.02
N LYS A 121 -22.49 -9.76 -3.34
CA LYS A 121 -23.69 -10.41 -3.86
C LYS A 121 -23.75 -11.89 -3.46
N ALA A 122 -22.64 -12.62 -3.47
CA ALA A 122 -22.63 -14.03 -3.06
C ALA A 122 -22.83 -14.22 -1.54
N ILE A 123 -22.27 -13.34 -0.70
CA ILE A 123 -22.34 -13.43 0.77
C ILE A 123 -23.66 -12.89 1.32
N TYR A 124 -24.18 -11.81 0.72
CA TYR A 124 -25.37 -11.11 1.19
C TYR A 124 -26.59 -11.30 0.30
N SER A 125 -26.54 -12.14 -0.74
CA SER A 125 -27.79 -12.58 -1.37
C SER A 125 -28.59 -13.28 -0.27
N PRO A 126 -29.78 -12.77 0.09
CA PRO A 126 -30.77 -13.61 0.74
C PRO A 126 -30.87 -14.83 -0.16
N GLY A 127 -30.76 -16.04 0.40
CA GLY A 127 -30.91 -17.25 -0.37
C GLY A 127 -32.17 -17.11 -1.21
N THR A 128 -32.01 -16.97 -2.53
CA THR A 128 -33.14 -17.13 -3.42
C THR A 128 -33.62 -18.54 -3.14
N ASP A 129 -34.91 -18.69 -2.85
CA ASP A 129 -35.63 -19.92 -2.53
C ASP A 129 -35.60 -20.98 -3.67
N LEU A 130 -34.55 -21.02 -4.48
CA LEU A 130 -34.46 -21.70 -5.78
C LEU A 130 -33.21 -22.57 -5.96
N THR A 131 -32.39 -22.78 -4.92
CA THR A 131 -31.46 -23.91 -4.90
C THR A 131 -31.94 -24.97 -3.92
N GLU A 132 -33.12 -25.53 -4.20
CA GLU A 132 -33.45 -26.87 -3.71
C GLU A 132 -32.46 -27.86 -4.33
N THR A 133 -31.31 -28.01 -3.70
CA THR A 133 -30.54 -29.24 -3.87
C THR A 133 -31.40 -30.40 -3.39
N GLU A 134 -31.18 -31.61 -3.91
CA GLU A 134 -31.92 -32.79 -3.47
C GLU A 134 -31.86 -33.00 -1.93
N LYS A 135 -30.74 -32.57 -1.33
CA LYS A 135 -30.57 -32.48 0.13
C LYS A 135 -31.46 -31.41 0.77
N GLY A 136 -31.60 -30.24 0.16
CA GLY A 136 -32.52 -29.18 0.60
C GLY A 136 -33.98 -29.63 0.59
N LYS A 137 -34.40 -30.34 -0.46
CA LYS A 137 -35.73 -30.99 -0.51
C LYS A 137 -35.91 -31.99 0.62
N THR A 138 -34.93 -32.85 0.85
CA THR A 138 -34.99 -33.88 1.89
C THR A 138 -35.12 -33.26 3.28
N VAL A 139 -34.43 -32.16 3.56
CA VAL A 139 -34.53 -31.45 4.84
C VAL A 139 -35.87 -30.75 5.01
N MET A 140 -36.45 -30.16 3.96
CA MET A 140 -37.80 -29.57 4.07
C MET A 140 -38.90 -30.61 4.23
N ASP A 141 -38.81 -31.73 3.51
CA ASP A 141 -39.81 -32.80 3.52
C ASP A 141 -39.78 -33.65 4.80
N LYS A 142 -38.59 -33.85 5.39
CA LYS A 142 -38.40 -34.69 6.59
C LYS A 142 -38.06 -33.92 7.86
N GLY A 143 -37.85 -32.61 7.77
CA GLY A 143 -37.37 -31.75 8.87
C GLY A 143 -38.45 -31.16 9.77
N THR A 144 -39.68 -31.65 9.72
CA THR A 144 -40.83 -31.11 10.47
C THR A 144 -40.71 -31.29 12.00
N HIS A 145 -39.65 -31.93 12.50
CA HIS A 145 -39.43 -32.17 13.92
C HIS A 145 -38.11 -31.62 14.47
N ILE A 146 -37.63 -30.49 13.97
CA ILE A 146 -36.63 -29.72 14.71
C ILE A 146 -37.34 -28.54 15.37
N VAL A 147 -37.99 -28.81 16.50
CA VAL A 147 -38.36 -27.73 17.42
C VAL A 147 -37.06 -27.22 18.02
N PHE A 148 -36.53 -26.15 17.43
CA PHE A 148 -35.36 -25.45 17.98
C PHE A 148 -35.73 -24.96 19.39
N PRO A 149 -35.05 -25.40 20.45
CA PRO A 149 -35.51 -25.17 21.83
C PRO A 149 -35.27 -23.73 22.33
N LEU A 150 -34.91 -22.79 21.45
CA LEU A 150 -34.55 -21.43 21.83
C LEU A 150 -35.29 -20.40 20.97
N LYS A 151 -36.08 -19.54 21.62
CA LYS A 151 -36.69 -18.37 20.99
C LYS A 151 -35.60 -17.45 20.49
N TRP A 152 -35.52 -17.25 19.17
CA TRP A 152 -34.57 -16.31 18.58
C TRP A 152 -34.96 -14.86 18.90
N THR A 153 -34.18 -14.21 19.75
CA THR A 153 -34.15 -12.74 19.85
C THR A 153 -33.10 -12.22 18.88
N THR A 154 -33.54 -11.45 17.88
CA THR A 154 -32.67 -10.81 16.90
C THR A 154 -31.78 -9.76 17.58
N SER A 155 -30.49 -10.05 17.71
CA SER A 155 -29.48 -9.08 18.13
C SER A 155 -28.65 -8.67 16.92
N SER A 156 -28.84 -7.43 16.44
CA SER A 156 -27.96 -6.84 15.45
C SER A 156 -26.66 -6.38 16.13
N LYS A 157 -25.54 -7.04 15.82
CA LYS A 157 -24.22 -6.46 16.09
C LYS A 157 -23.33 -6.62 14.86
N ARG A 158 -22.84 -5.47 14.37
CA ARG A 158 -21.79 -5.33 13.36
C ARG A 158 -20.52 -6.05 13.80
N SER A 159 -20.02 -6.92 12.93
CA SER A 159 -18.63 -7.27 12.62
C SER A 159 -17.54 -7.07 13.69
N GLY A 160 -16.76 -8.13 13.96
CA GLY A 160 -15.38 -7.98 14.40
C GLY A 160 -14.82 -9.14 15.24
N ASN A 161 -13.94 -9.93 14.61
CA ASN A 161 -12.85 -10.76 15.18
C ASN A 161 -13.19 -11.82 16.24
N GLY A 162 -13.22 -13.07 15.76
CA GLY A 162 -13.10 -14.27 16.58
C GLY A 162 -13.20 -15.51 15.69
N ARG A 163 -12.15 -15.82 14.92
CA ARG A 163 -12.09 -17.13 14.25
C ARG A 163 -11.87 -18.18 15.35
N PHE A 164 -12.76 -19.17 15.42
CA PHE A 164 -12.56 -20.37 16.23
C PHE A 164 -11.34 -21.12 15.69
N THR A 165 -10.16 -20.83 16.23
CA THR A 165 -8.90 -21.35 15.65
C THR A 165 -8.53 -22.73 16.17
N ASN A 166 -9.10 -23.22 17.27
CA ASN A 166 -8.68 -24.48 17.89
C ASN A 166 -9.87 -25.32 18.40
N SER A 167 -10.55 -26.03 17.48
CA SER A 167 -11.50 -27.09 17.87
C SER A 167 -10.80 -28.16 18.71
N PRO A 168 -11.44 -28.72 19.76
CA PRO A 168 -10.94 -29.92 20.41
C PRO A 168 -10.94 -31.05 19.38
N ASN A 169 -9.73 -31.50 19.06
CA ASN A 169 -9.41 -32.73 18.34
C ASN A 169 -9.57 -32.71 16.79
N ARG A 170 -8.44 -32.90 16.09
CA ARG A 170 -8.39 -33.10 14.64
C ARG A 170 -8.64 -34.55 14.21
N ASN A 171 -8.74 -35.55 15.10
CA ASN A 171 -8.75 -36.96 14.68
C ASN A 171 -9.62 -37.94 15.50
N ALA A 172 -10.56 -37.50 16.34
CA ALA A 172 -11.58 -38.40 16.91
C ALA A 172 -12.85 -37.64 17.26
N ASP A 173 -14.01 -38.28 17.10
CA ASP A 173 -15.32 -37.76 17.52
C ASP A 173 -15.28 -37.41 19.01
N PRO A 174 -15.23 -36.11 19.39
CA PRO A 174 -15.11 -35.72 20.78
C PRO A 174 -16.42 -36.02 21.49
N LYS A 175 -16.32 -36.48 22.75
CA LYS A 175 -17.50 -36.69 23.60
C LYS A 175 -18.22 -35.35 23.81
N GLU A 176 -19.54 -35.38 23.88
CA GLU A 176 -20.37 -34.18 23.97
C GLU A 176 -19.96 -33.31 25.17
N GLU A 177 -19.57 -33.93 26.28
CA GLU A 177 -19.12 -33.22 27.49
C GLU A 177 -17.85 -32.39 27.24
N GLU A 178 -16.92 -32.87 26.42
CA GLU A 178 -15.68 -32.15 26.09
C GLU A 178 -15.97 -30.93 25.20
N VAL A 179 -16.92 -31.07 24.27
CA VAL A 179 -17.37 -29.98 23.40
C VAL A 179 -18.11 -28.92 24.22
N GLN A 180 -18.98 -29.34 25.12
CA GLN A 180 -19.69 -28.44 26.02
C GLN A 180 -18.73 -27.67 26.93
N GLN A 181 -17.73 -28.34 27.53
CA GLN A 181 -16.72 -27.70 28.38
C GLN A 181 -15.84 -26.72 27.59
N TYR A 182 -15.43 -27.07 26.38
CA TYR A 182 -14.70 -26.16 25.50
C TYR A 182 -15.50 -24.88 25.24
N PHE A 183 -16.78 -25.02 24.89
CA PHE A 183 -17.65 -23.88 24.62
C PHE A 183 -17.83 -22.99 25.86
N ILE A 184 -18.06 -23.58 27.04
CA ILE A 184 -18.19 -22.83 28.31
C ILE A 184 -16.90 -22.06 28.61
N ASN A 185 -15.73 -22.67 28.42
CA ASN A 185 -14.44 -22.03 28.68
C ASN A 185 -14.18 -20.84 27.74
N GLU A 186 -14.46 -21.00 26.44
CA GLU A 186 -14.38 -19.89 25.47
C GLU A 186 -15.34 -18.75 25.82
N CYS A 187 -16.56 -19.06 26.25
CA CYS A 187 -17.51 -18.04 26.72
C CYS A 187 -17.02 -17.31 27.99
N LYS A 188 -16.35 -18.01 28.93
CA LYS A 188 -15.75 -17.37 30.12
C LYS A 188 -14.61 -16.41 29.77
N GLU A 189 -13.86 -16.66 28.71
CA GLU A 189 -12.83 -15.71 28.24
C GLU A 189 -13.46 -14.40 27.74
N LEU A 190 -14.67 -14.46 27.18
CA LEU A 190 -15.39 -13.25 26.74
C LEU A 190 -15.76 -12.33 27.90
N ASP A 191 -16.06 -12.87 29.08
CA ASP A 191 -16.33 -12.09 30.30
C ASP A 191 -15.12 -11.27 30.77
N LYS A 192 -13.90 -11.71 30.45
CA LYS A 192 -12.67 -10.97 30.79
C LYS A 192 -12.47 -9.73 29.92
N THR A 193 -13.19 -9.62 28.80
CA THR A 193 -13.04 -8.52 27.84
C THR A 193 -13.62 -7.22 28.42
N PRO A 194 -12.82 -6.14 28.55
CA PRO A 194 -13.20 -4.93 29.30
C PRO A 194 -14.46 -4.21 28.76
N ASN A 195 -14.80 -4.37 27.48
CA ASN A 195 -15.99 -3.79 26.86
C ASN A 195 -17.29 -4.62 27.03
N ILE A 196 -17.21 -5.83 27.57
CA ILE A 196 -18.35 -6.79 27.64
C ILE A 196 -18.85 -6.97 29.08
N LYS A 197 -18.04 -6.60 30.08
CA LYS A 197 -18.27 -6.81 31.53
C LYS A 197 -19.63 -6.38 32.10
N ASN A 198 -20.39 -5.53 31.40
CA ASN A 198 -21.66 -5.00 31.90
C ASN A 198 -22.91 -5.57 31.20
N LYS A 199 -22.77 -6.53 30.26
CA LYS A 199 -23.92 -6.99 29.45
C LYS A 199 -24.05 -8.51 29.24
N LEU A 200 -23.06 -9.31 29.57
CA LEU A 200 -23.13 -10.77 29.43
C LEU A 200 -22.95 -11.41 30.82
N ILE A 201 -23.85 -12.34 31.15
CA ILE A 201 -23.71 -13.22 32.31
C ILE A 201 -23.73 -14.63 31.74
N VAL A 202 -22.58 -15.30 31.72
CA VAL A 202 -22.49 -16.70 31.31
C VAL A 202 -22.75 -17.58 32.53
N VAL A 203 -23.95 -18.16 32.61
CA VAL A 203 -24.34 -19.09 33.69
C VAL A 203 -24.15 -20.53 33.21
N ASP A 204 -23.23 -21.25 33.84
CA ASP A 204 -23.14 -22.70 33.70
C ASP A 204 -24.29 -23.36 34.49
N LYS A 205 -25.23 -23.98 33.77
CA LYS A 205 -26.38 -24.66 34.39
C LYS A 205 -26.08 -26.09 34.86
N HIS A 206 -24.92 -26.65 34.50
CA HIS A 206 -24.49 -27.97 34.97
C HIS A 206 -23.81 -27.88 36.34
N SER A 207 -23.22 -26.73 36.63
CA SER A 207 -22.73 -26.35 37.95
C SER A 207 -23.87 -25.76 38.78
N SER A 208 -24.84 -26.58 39.18
CA SER A 208 -25.82 -26.14 40.20
C SER A 208 -25.06 -25.75 41.47
N PRO A 209 -25.36 -24.60 42.11
CA PRO A 209 -24.86 -24.35 43.46
C PRO A 209 -25.44 -25.43 44.36
N SER A 210 -24.59 -26.15 45.08
CA SER A 210 -25.01 -26.89 46.25
C SER A 210 -25.84 -25.96 47.13
N LEU A 211 -27.15 -26.23 47.21
CA LEU A 211 -28.04 -25.61 48.18
C LEU A 211 -27.42 -25.91 49.56
N GLY A 212 -26.83 -24.88 50.15
CA GLY A 212 -26.43 -24.92 51.54
C GLY A 212 -27.68 -24.90 52.41
N THR A 213 -27.95 -26.02 53.03
CA THR A 213 -28.51 -26.14 54.38
C THR A 213 -27.84 -27.32 55.05
#